data_AF-A0A3E1NVH2-F1
#
_entry.id   AF-A0A3E1NVH2-F1
#
_cell.length_a   1.000
_cell.length_b   1.000
_cell.length_c   1.000
_cell.angle_alpha   90.00
_cell.angle_beta   90.00
_cell.angle_gamma   90.00
#
_symmetry.space_group_name_H-M   'P 1'
#
loop_
_entity.id
_entity.type
_entity.pdbx_description
1 polymer ?
#
loop_
_entity_poly.entity_id
_entity_poly.type
_entity_poly.pdbx_seq_one_letter_code
_entity_poly.pdbx_strand_id
1 'polypeptide(L)'
;MAKCPDCGELMADMGMDFEAPGKGKIKAWEHLRLLYSVGIAFHSCGCSGPGYVPNTKEGLITHLNGLITIYNGELQQLRQETNREREEAKGYWMGKIKLLEQRISLL
;
A
#
# COMPACT_ATOMS: atom_id res chain seq x y z
N MET A 1 11.78 12.64 -10.37
CA MET A 1 11.48 12.20 -8.98
C MET A 1 11.81 13.34 -8.03
N ALA A 2 10.92 13.63 -7.09
CA ALA A 2 11.12 14.68 -6.10
C ALA A 2 12.20 14.26 -5.08
N LYS A 3 12.95 15.24 -4.57
CA LYS A 3 13.94 15.04 -3.50
C LYS A 3 13.40 15.63 -2.20
N CYS A 4 13.71 14.99 -1.09
CA CYS A 4 13.40 15.50 0.23
C CYS A 4 14.13 16.84 0.44
N PRO A 5 13.43 17.93 0.82
CA PRO A 5 14.07 19.22 1.03
C PRO A 5 15.02 19.24 2.24
N ASP A 6 14.93 18.27 3.15
CA ASP A 6 15.76 18.20 4.35
C ASP A 6 17.04 17.38 4.16
N CYS A 7 16.95 16.22 3.50
CA CYS A 7 18.09 15.30 3.35
C CYS A 7 18.54 15.07 1.91
N GLY A 8 17.81 15.55 0.91
CA GLY A 8 18.15 15.38 -0.50
C GLY A 8 17.89 14.00 -1.10
N GLU A 9 17.45 13.02 -0.29
CA GLU A 9 17.09 11.67 -0.73
C GLU A 9 15.84 11.66 -1.61
N LEU A 10 15.70 10.61 -2.43
CA LEU A 10 14.52 10.43 -3.28
C LEU A 10 13.27 10.19 -2.44
N MET A 11 12.19 10.90 -2.77
CA MET A 11 10.89 10.70 -2.14
C MET A 11 10.12 9.57 -2.82
N ALA A 12 9.30 8.87 -2.05
CA ALA A 12 8.33 7.91 -2.57
C ALA A 12 7.38 8.60 -3.56
N ASP A 13 7.11 7.94 -4.69
CA ASP A 13 6.08 8.39 -5.61
C ASP A 13 4.70 7.98 -5.07
N MET A 14 4.00 8.93 -4.47
CA MET A 14 2.69 8.72 -3.85
C MET A 14 1.54 9.03 -4.81
N GLY A 15 1.80 9.43 -6.06
CA GLY A 15 0.77 9.75 -7.06
C GLY A 15 0.26 11.20 -7.05
N MET A 16 -0.50 11.54 -8.11
CA MET A 16 -0.90 12.92 -8.41
C MET A 16 -1.90 13.51 -7.40
N ASP A 17 -2.75 12.70 -6.78
CA ASP A 17 -3.75 13.17 -5.82
C ASP A 17 -3.22 13.13 -4.38
N PHE A 18 -1.91 12.95 -4.21
CA PHE A 18 -1.30 12.91 -2.89
C PHE A 18 -1.19 14.29 -2.27
N GLU A 19 -1.93 14.52 -1.19
CA GLU A 19 -1.76 15.68 -0.33
C GLU A 19 -0.79 15.36 0.81
N ALA A 20 0.42 15.91 0.75
CA ALA A 20 1.44 15.69 1.75
C ALA A 20 1.05 16.30 3.11
N PRO A 21 1.18 15.56 4.23
CA PRO A 21 0.97 16.13 5.55
C PRO A 21 1.99 17.24 5.83
N GLY A 22 1.62 18.18 6.70
CA GLY A 22 2.58 19.16 7.21
C GLY A 22 3.82 18.48 7.80
N LYS A 23 5.00 19.07 7.61
CA LYS A 23 6.31 18.50 8.01
C LYS A 23 6.36 17.96 9.44
N GLY A 24 5.74 18.66 10.40
CA GLY A 24 5.72 18.24 11.82
C GLY A 24 4.72 17.14 12.19
N LYS A 25 3.89 16.66 11.26
CA LYS A 25 2.86 15.65 11.52
C LYS A 25 3.44 14.24 11.46
N ILE A 26 4.37 13.92 12.36
CA ILE A 26 5.13 12.66 12.35
C ILE A 26 4.24 11.41 12.26
N LYS A 27 3.17 11.33 13.07
CA LYS A 27 2.21 10.21 13.02
C LYS A 27 1.52 10.05 11.66
N ALA A 28 1.26 11.16 10.95
CA ALA A 28 0.66 11.11 9.62
C ALA A 28 1.67 10.61 8.58
N TRP A 29 2.92 11.04 8.68
CA TRP A 29 4.02 10.54 7.83
C TRP A 29 4.30 9.05 8.07
N GLU A 30 4.29 8.59 9.32
CA GLU A 30 4.40 7.17 9.66
C GLU A 30 3.26 6.35 9.07
N HIS A 31 2.03 6.88 9.16
CA HIS A 31 0.86 6.24 8.58
C HIS A 31 0.98 6.11 7.05
N LEU A 32 1.39 7.18 6.35
CA LEU A 32 1.59 7.16 4.90
C LEU A 32 2.71 6.23 4.47
N ARG A 33 3.84 6.22 5.19
CA ARG A 33 4.94 5.28 4.92
C ARG A 33 4.45 3.84 4.93
N LEU A 34 3.54 3.52 5.85
CA LEU A 34 2.97 2.19 5.97
C LEU A 34 1.95 1.88 4.86
N LEU A 35 1.08 2.83 4.51
CA LEU A 35 0.17 2.68 3.38
C LEU A 35 0.96 2.42 2.09
N TYR A 36 2.03 3.19 1.86
CA TYR A 36 2.90 3.02 0.72
C TYR A 36 3.59 1.65 0.68
N SER A 37 4.07 1.14 1.83
CA SER A 37 4.72 -0.17 1.87
C SER A 37 3.79 -1.32 1.49
N VAL A 38 2.49 -1.20 1.77
CA VAL A 38 1.47 -2.17 1.31
C VAL A 38 0.95 -1.90 -0.10
N GLY A 39 1.42 -0.85 -0.76
CA GLY A 39 1.09 -0.53 -2.15
C GLY A 39 -0.11 0.41 -2.31
N ILE A 40 -0.53 1.06 -1.22
CA ILE A 40 -1.55 2.11 -1.26
C ILE A 40 -0.85 3.43 -1.56
N ALA A 41 -1.18 4.01 -2.70
CA ALA A 41 -0.75 5.32 -3.16
C ALA A 41 -1.93 6.00 -3.88
N PHE A 42 -1.81 7.31 -4.13
CA PHE A 42 -2.85 8.18 -4.65
C PHE A 42 -2.62 8.49 -6.13
N HIS A 43 -2.30 7.46 -6.91
CA HIS A 43 -2.20 7.58 -8.36
C HIS A 43 -3.59 7.64 -8.96
N SER A 44 -3.85 8.66 -9.77
CA SER A 44 -4.98 8.67 -10.68
C SER A 44 -4.55 9.07 -12.07
N CYS A 45 -5.37 8.78 -13.07
CA CYS A 45 -5.20 9.33 -14.41
C CYS A 45 -5.74 10.78 -14.53
N GLY A 46 -6.11 11.43 -13.42
CA GLY A 46 -6.76 12.75 -13.41
C GLY A 46 -8.24 12.74 -13.79
N CYS A 47 -8.76 11.66 -14.39
CA CYS A 47 -10.17 11.57 -14.81
C CYS A 47 -11.11 11.05 -13.73
N SER A 48 -10.61 10.31 -12.73
CA SER A 48 -11.46 9.58 -11.75
C SER A 48 -10.97 9.69 -10.30
N GLY A 49 -9.92 10.45 -10.04
CA GLY A 49 -9.25 10.49 -8.73
C GLY A 49 -8.64 9.13 -8.35
N PRO A 50 -8.10 8.99 -7.12
CA PRO A 50 -7.36 7.80 -6.70
C PRO A 50 -8.30 6.63 -6.34
N GLY A 51 -9.59 6.74 -6.63
CA GLY A 51 -10.62 5.85 -6.12
C GLY A 51 -11.01 6.14 -4.66
N TYR A 52 -11.75 5.21 -4.04
CA TYR A 52 -12.21 5.34 -2.66
C TYR A 52 -11.05 5.14 -1.67
N VAL A 53 -10.76 6.17 -0.86
CA VAL A 53 -9.83 6.09 0.27
C VAL A 53 -10.63 6.20 1.57
N PRO A 54 -10.66 5.16 2.41
CA PRO A 54 -11.42 5.19 3.66
C PRO A 54 -10.88 6.23 4.64
N ASN A 55 -11.79 6.97 5.29
CA ASN A 55 -11.45 7.99 6.29
C ASN A 55 -11.86 7.61 7.73
N THR A 56 -12.47 6.44 7.92
CA THR A 56 -12.77 5.86 9.23
C THR A 56 -11.93 4.62 9.48
N LYS A 57 -11.73 4.26 10.75
CA LYS A 57 -11.02 3.04 11.14
C LYS A 57 -11.71 1.80 10.57
N GLU A 58 -13.04 1.73 10.66
CA GLU A 58 -13.85 0.61 10.19
C GLU A 58 -13.81 0.50 8.65
N GLY A 59 -13.86 1.63 7.96
CA GLY A 59 -13.72 1.69 6.51
C GLY A 59 -12.32 1.23 6.06
N LEU A 60 -11.29 1.61 6.81
CA LEU A 60 -9.92 1.18 6.54
C LEU A 60 -9.76 -0.32 6.76
N ILE A 61 -10.26 -0.88 7.87
CA ILE A 61 -10.24 -2.32 8.12
C ILE A 61 -10.96 -3.08 6.99
N THR A 62 -12.14 -2.61 6.58
CA THR A 62 -12.92 -3.22 5.49
C THR A 62 -12.15 -3.21 4.18
N HIS A 63 -11.54 -2.08 3.83
CA HIS A 63 -10.75 -1.95 2.61
C HIS A 63 -9.51 -2.87 2.63
N LEU A 64 -8.76 -2.90 3.73
CA LEU A 64 -7.58 -3.77 3.86
C LEU A 64 -7.94 -5.26 3.79
N ASN A 65 -9.06 -5.67 4.39
CA ASN A 65 -9.57 -7.04 4.24
C ASN A 65 -9.97 -7.37 2.79
N GLY A 66 -10.51 -6.40 2.05
CA GLY A 66 -10.76 -6.53 0.62
C GLY A 66 -9.47 -6.79 -0.17
N LEU A 67 -8.39 -6.06 0.12
CA LEU A 67 -7.07 -6.28 -0.50
C LEU A 67 -6.50 -7.67 -0.16
N ILE A 68 -6.61 -8.12 1.10
CA ILE A 68 -6.22 -9.47 1.51
C ILE A 68 -6.97 -10.52 0.68
N THR A 69 -8.26 -10.31 0.44
CA THR A 69 -9.08 -11.24 -0.37
C THR A 69 -8.58 -11.31 -1.82
N ILE A 70 -8.28 -10.16 -2.43
CA ILE A 70 -7.73 -10.08 -3.78
C ILE A 70 -6.37 -10.80 -3.86
N TYR A 71 -5.45 -10.49 -2.95
CA TYR A 71 -4.09 -11.07 -2.95
C TYR A 71 -4.09 -12.57 -2.68
N ASN A 72 -5.02 -13.07 -1.86
CA ASN A 72 -5.21 -14.51 -1.70
C ASN A 72 -5.69 -15.17 -2.99
N GLY A 73 -6.53 -14.50 -3.78
CA GLY A 73 -6.93 -14.96 -5.11
C GLY A 73 -5.72 -15.11 -6.05
N GLU A 74 -4.85 -14.10 -6.09
CA GLU A 74 -3.59 -14.15 -6.86
C GLU A 74 -2.69 -15.32 -6.41
N LEU A 75 -2.51 -15.50 -5.10
CA LEU A 75 -1.75 -16.63 -4.55
C LEU A 75 -2.35 -17.99 -4.90
N GLN A 76 -3.68 -18.11 -4.92
CA GLN A 76 -4.35 -19.35 -5.26
C GLN A 76 -4.09 -19.74 -6.72
N GLN A 77 -4.09 -18.76 -7.64
CA GLN A 77 -3.77 -19.00 -9.06
C GLN A 77 -2.33 -19.49 -9.23
N LEU A 78 -1.39 -18.95 -8.45
CA LEU A 78 0.02 -19.34 -8.50
C LEU A 78 0.33 -20.70 -7.86
N ARG A 79 -0.62 -21.30 -7.12
CA ARG A 79 -0.38 -22.47 -6.26
C ARG A 79 -0.09 -23.76 -7.04
N GLN A 80 -0.52 -23.86 -8.30
CA GLN A 80 -0.39 -25.06 -9.14
C GLN A 80 0.95 -25.15 -9.89
N GLU A 81 1.81 -24.12 -9.82
CA GLU A 81 3.01 -24.01 -10.65
C GLU A 81 4.30 -23.90 -9.81
N THR A 82 5.35 -24.62 -10.22
CA THR A 82 6.67 -24.72 -9.54
C THR A 82 7.81 -24.14 -10.39
N ASN A 83 7.58 -22.99 -11.02
CA ASN A 83 8.63 -22.20 -11.67
C ASN A 83 9.24 -21.20 -10.67
N ARG A 84 10.57 -21.03 -10.67
CA ARG A 84 11.32 -20.09 -9.80
C ARG A 84 10.77 -18.67 -9.84
N GLU A 85 10.43 -18.16 -11.02
CA GLU A 85 9.83 -16.82 -11.19
C GLU A 85 8.48 -16.71 -10.48
N ARG A 86 7.73 -17.82 -10.40
CA ARG A 86 6.46 -17.87 -9.68
C ARG A 86 6.62 -18.06 -8.17
N GLU A 87 7.73 -18.64 -7.73
CA GLU A 87 8.04 -18.73 -6.30
C GLU A 87 8.39 -17.35 -5.72
N GLU A 88 9.12 -16.53 -6.48
CA GLU A 88 9.35 -15.12 -6.14
C GLU A 88 8.02 -14.34 -6.09
N ALA A 89 7.12 -14.56 -7.05
CA ALA A 89 5.78 -13.95 -7.06
C ALA A 89 4.94 -14.39 -5.84
N LYS A 90 4.98 -15.67 -5.45
CA LYS A 90 4.31 -16.15 -4.23
C LYS A 90 4.88 -15.45 -2.99
N GLY A 91 6.20 -15.37 -2.87
CA GLY A 91 6.86 -14.68 -1.76
C GLY A 91 6.45 -13.20 -1.67
N TYR A 92 6.35 -12.52 -2.80
CA TYR A 92 5.87 -11.13 -2.88
C TYR A 92 4.45 -10.97 -2.34
N TRP A 93 3.50 -11.77 -2.82
CA TRP A 93 2.10 -11.68 -2.38
C TRP A 93 1.92 -12.10 -0.92
N MET A 94 2.61 -13.15 -0.46
CA MET A 94 2.60 -13.56 0.95
C MET A 94 3.13 -12.45 1.86
N GLY A 95 4.20 -11.76 1.44
CA GLY A 95 4.75 -10.61 2.17
C GLY A 95 3.73 -9.47 2.29
N LYS A 96 3.03 -9.14 1.19
CA LYS A 96 1.98 -8.11 1.18
C LYS A 96 0.82 -8.46 2.11
N ILE A 97 0.33 -9.69 2.08
CA ILE A 97 -0.75 -10.14 2.98
C ILE A 97 -0.35 -10.02 4.43
N LYS A 98 0.85 -10.49 4.79
CA LYS A 98 1.36 -10.40 6.17
C LYS A 98 1.43 -8.96 6.67
N LEU A 99 1.83 -8.02 5.80
CA LEU A 99 1.86 -6.59 6.15
C LEU A 99 0.45 -6.02 6.36
N LEU A 100 -0.53 -6.42 5.54
CA LEU A 100 -1.93 -6.01 5.70
C LEU A 100 -2.53 -6.56 7.01
N GLU A 101 -2.29 -7.83 7.33
CA GLU A 101 -2.75 -8.47 8.57
C GLU A 101 -2.14 -7.80 9.81
N GLN A 102 -0.82 -7.57 9.79
CA GLN A 102 -0.14 -6.84 10.86
C GLN A 102 -0.68 -5.41 11.00
N ARG A 103 -1.09 -4.76 9.91
CA ARG A 103 -1.70 -3.43 10.01
C ARG A 103 -3.08 -3.51 10.65
N ILE A 104 -3.93 -4.43 10.21
CA ILE A 104 -5.27 -4.58 10.78
C ILE A 104 -5.20 -4.80 12.30
N SER A 105 -4.22 -5.56 12.80
CA SER A 105 -4.05 -5.79 14.25
C SER A 105 -3.56 -4.57 15.04
N LEU A 106 -2.99 -3.56 14.38
CA LEU A 106 -2.51 -2.30 14.98
C LEU A 106 -3.51 -1.14 14.85
N LEU A 107 -4.65 -1.36 14.18
CA LEU A 107 -5.71 -0.35 14.02
C LEU A 107 -6.66 -0.40 15.21
#